data_AF-A0A6B2UP05-F1
#
_entry.id   AF-A0A6B2UP05-F1
#
_cell.length_a   1.000
_cell.length_b   1.000
_cell.length_c   1.000
_cell.angle_alpha   90.00
_cell.angle_beta   90.00
_cell.angle_gamma   90.00
#
_symmetry.space_group_name_H-M   'P 1'
#
loop_
_entity.id
_entity.type
_entity.pdbx_description
1 polymer ?
#
loop_
_entity_poly.entity_id
_entity_poly.type
_entity_poly.pdbx_seq_one_letter_code
_entity_poly.pdbx_strand_id
1 'polypeptide(L)' 'MSAPLLVVGDALLDCDLEGEVARLAPDAPVPVVHDARRRTRPGGAALAALLAARSGHPVTFVTALGEDPASAELRRL' A
#
# COMPACT_ATOMS: atom_id res chain seq x y z
N MET A 1 -29.55 -6.35 -5.71
CA MET A 1 -28.76 -5.14 -6.01
C MET A 1 -27.80 -4.94 -4.85
N SER A 2 -26.50 -4.79 -5.11
CA SER A 2 -25.53 -4.48 -4.05
C SER A 2 -25.72 -3.03 -3.61
N ALA A 3 -25.78 -2.77 -2.30
CA ALA A 3 -25.90 -1.42 -1.76
C ALA A 3 -24.57 -0.66 -1.90
N PRO A 4 -24.59 0.66 -2.17
CA PRO A 4 -23.37 1.45 -2.21
C PRO A 4 -22.68 1.46 -0.83
N LEU A 5 -21.35 1.37 -0.84
CA LEU A 5 -20.51 1.39 0.36
C LEU A 5 -19.74 2.71 0.46
N LEU A 6 -19.75 3.30 1.65
CA LEU A 6 -18.88 4.41 2.00
C LEU A 6 -17.78 3.89 2.94
N VAL A 7 -16.53 3.95 2.50
CA VAL A 7 -15.36 3.62 3.32
C VAL A 7 -14.75 4.94 3.78
N VAL A 8 -14.56 5.09 5.09
CA VAL A 8 -13.89 6.25 5.69
C VAL A 8 -12.77 5.74 6.59
N GLY A 9 -11.57 6.28 6.41
CA GLY A 9 -10.44 5.94 7.28
C GLY A 9 -9.10 6.22 6.64
N ASP A 10 -8.04 5.80 7.34
CA ASP A 10 -6.67 6.09 6.94
C ASP A 10 -6.24 5.25 5.73
N ALA A 11 -5.72 5.94 4.72
CA ALA A 11 -5.11 5.32 3.55
C ALA A 11 -3.61 5.14 3.80
N LEU A 12 -3.12 3.93 3.57
CA LEU A 12 -1.70 3.61 3.68
C LEU A 12 -1.16 3.18 2.32
N LEU A 13 0.12 3.46 2.06
CA LEU A 13 0.85 2.91 0.91
C LEU A 13 1.74 1.76 1.40
N ASP A 14 1.30 0.53 1.20
CA ASP A 14 2.11 -0.64 1.49
C ASP A 14 3.20 -0.76 0.43
N CYS A 15 4.45 -0.86 0.87
CA CYS A 15 5.63 -0.99 0.01
C CYS A 15 6.36 -2.29 0.35
N ASP A 16 6.24 -3.28 -0.53
CA ASP A 16 6.99 -4.52 -0.42
C ASP A 16 8.35 -4.34 -1.14
N LEU A 17 9.44 -4.73 -0.48
CA LEU A 17 10.78 -4.82 -1.07
C LEU A 17 11.18 -6.29 -1.18
N GLU A 18 11.45 -6.74 -2.40
CA GLU A 18 11.87 -8.11 -2.68
C GLU A 18 13.25 -8.10 -3.31
N GLY A 19 14.22 -8.78 -2.71
CA GLY A 19 15.60 -8.80 -3.16
C GLY A 19 16.37 -9.95 -2.53
N GLU A 20 17.67 -10.01 -2.81
CA GLU A 20 18.53 -11.10 -2.37
C GLU A 20 19.38 -10.69 -1.16
N VAL A 21 19.60 -11.63 -0.24
CA VAL A 21 20.48 -11.43 0.91
C VAL A 21 21.70 -12.35 0.75
N ALA A 22 22.86 -11.74 0.54
CA ALA A 22 24.12 -12.47 0.38
C ALA A 22 25.11 -12.23 1.54
N ARG A 23 24.85 -11.24 2.41
CA ARG A 23 25.74 -10.89 3.53
C ARG A 23 24.99 -10.21 4.67
N LEU A 24 25.68 -10.13 5.81
CA LEU A 24 25.30 -9.29 6.93
C LEU A 24 26.00 -7.92 6.85
N ALA A 25 25.46 -6.94 7.57
CA ALA A 25 26.10 -5.66 7.78
C ALA A 25 27.38 -5.82 8.63
N PRO A 26 28.43 -5.00 8.38
CA PRO A 26 29.69 -5.11 9.12
C PRO A 26 29.59 -4.64 10.58
N ASP A 27 28.60 -3.81 10.90
CA ASP A 27 28.38 -3.12 12.16
C ASP A 27 27.27 -3.72 13.03
N ALA A 28 26.47 -4.64 12.48
CA ALA A 28 25.40 -5.33 13.20
C ALA A 28 25.00 -6.66 12.52
N PRO A 29 24.43 -7.64 13.26
CA PRO A 29 23.98 -8.91 12.71
C PRO A 29 22.64 -8.77 11.95
N VAL A 30 22.57 -7.83 11.00
CA VAL A 30 21.38 -7.56 10.19
C VAL A 30 21.65 -7.87 8.70
N PRO A 31 20.71 -8.51 8.00
CA PRO A 31 20.80 -8.76 6.56
C PRO A 31 20.92 -7.48 5.73
N VAL A 32 21.72 -7.54 4.66
CA VAL A 32 21.70 -6.51 3.60
C VAL A 32 20.93 -7.05 2.40
N VAL A 33 19.86 -6.35 2.02
CA VAL A 33 19.05 -6.67 0.84
C VAL A 33 19.67 -5.98 -0.39
N HIS A 34 20.03 -6.77 -1.39
CA HIS A 34 20.58 -6.35 -2.67
C HIS A 34 19.54 -6.50 -3.79
N ASP A 35 19.69 -5.68 -4.84
CA ASP A 35 18.85 -5.69 -6.05
C ASP A 35 17.33 -5.67 -5.78
N ALA A 36 16.95 -4.91 -4.75
CA ALA A 36 15.57 -4.85 -4.29
C ALA A 36 14.62 -4.27 -5.35
N ARG A 37 13.62 -5.06 -5.71
CA ARG A 37 12.46 -4.63 -6.48
C ARG A 37 11.41 -4.11 -5.51
N ARG A 38 10.85 -2.94 -5.82
CA ARG A 38 9.79 -2.31 -5.04
C ARG A 38 8.43 -2.57 -5.69
N ARG A 39 7.48 -3.04 -4.90
CA ARG A 39 6.07 -3.16 -5.29
C ARG A 39 5.20 -2.36 -4.34
N THR A 40 4.34 -1.52 -4.89
CA THR A 40 3.41 -0.68 -4.14
C THR A 40 1.99 -1.24 -4.23
N ARG A 41 1.23 -1.14 -3.15
CA ARG A 41 -0.19 -1.50 -3.08
C ARG A 41 -0.92 -0.63 -2.06
N PRO A 42 -2.24 -0.39 -2.23
CA PRO A 42 -3.01 0.29 -1.21
C PRO A 42 -3.10 -0.58 0.04
N GLY A 43 -2.92 0.04 1.20
CA GLY A 43 -3.06 -0.53 2.54
C GLY A 43 -4.16 0.16 3.35
N GLY A 44 -4.40 -0.31 4.56
CA GLY A 44 -5.39 0.28 5.46
C GLY A 44 -6.81 0.34 4.86
N ALA A 45 -7.49 1.48 5.03
CA ALA A 45 -8.84 1.68 4.50
C ALA A 45 -8.88 1.69 2.96
N ALA A 46 -7.77 2.07 2.30
CA ALA A 46 -7.67 2.02 0.84
C ALA A 46 -7.71 0.57 0.32
N LEU A 47 -7.09 -0.38 1.02
CA LEU A 47 -7.19 -1.80 0.69
C LEU A 47 -8.63 -2.31 0.82
N ALA A 48 -9.31 -1.94 1.91
CA ALA A 48 -10.70 -2.33 2.14
C ALA A 48 -11.63 -1.79 1.02
N ALA A 49 -11.47 -0.51 0.65
CA ALA A 49 -12.20 0.10 -0.46
C ALA A 49 -11.94 -0.61 -1.79
N LEU A 50 -10.67 -0.92 -2.10
CA LEU A 50 -10.29 -1.63 -3.32
C LEU A 50 -10.92 -3.03 -3.38
N LEU A 51 -10.85 -3.81 -2.31
CA LEU A 51 -11.41 -5.17 -2.27
C LEU A 51 -12.93 -5.17 -2.40
N ALA A 52 -13.61 -4.22 -1.76
CA ALA A 52 -15.05 -4.04 -1.87
C ALA A 52 -15.47 -3.70 -3.31
N ALA A 53 -14.75 -2.78 -3.95
CA ALA A 53 -14.98 -2.41 -5.35
C ALA A 53 -14.76 -3.59 -6.30
N ARG A 54 -13.67 -4.36 -6.13
CA ARG A 54 -13.38 -5.56 -6.93
C ARG A 54 -14.41 -6.67 -6.74
N SER A 55 -15.11 -6.68 -5.61
CA SER A 55 -16.23 -7.59 -5.33
C SER A 55 -17.55 -7.13 -5.97
N GLY A 56 -17.55 -6.03 -6.73
CA GLY A 56 -18.71 -5.54 -7.48
C GLY A 56 -19.61 -4.57 -6.70
N HIS A 57 -19.15 -4.03 -5.57
CA HIS A 57 -19.88 -2.98 -4.85
C HIS A 57 -19.58 -1.61 -5.46
N PRO A 58 -20.57 -0.72 -5.59
CA PRO A 58 -20.30 0.70 -5.78
C PRO A 58 -19.64 1.25 -4.50
N VAL A 59 -18.44 1.81 -4.60
CA VAL A 59 -17.66 2.28 -3.43
C VAL A 59 -17.30 3.75 -3.57
N THR A 60 -17.57 4.53 -2.53
CA THR A 60 -16.97 5.85 -2.30
C THR A 60 -15.95 5.70 -1.18
N PHE A 61 -14.72 6.11 -1.41
CA PHE A 61 -13.67 6.13 -0.40
C PHE A 61 -13.34 7.57 0.00
N VAL A 62 -13.37 7.86 1.30
CA VAL A 62 -13.04 9.17 1.87
C VAL A 62 -11.87 8.99 2.83
N THR A 63 -10.81 9.75 2.58
CA THR A 63 -9.58 9.69 3.36
C THR A 63 -8.85 11.03 3.30
N ALA A 64 -7.96 11.27 4.25
CA ALA A 64 -7.00 12.37 4.18
C ALA A 64 -5.72 11.87 3.52
N LEU A 65 -5.12 12.69 2.65
CA LEU A 65 -3.83 12.44 2.03
C LEU A 65 -2.98 13.69 2.14
N GLY A 66 -1.67 13.50 2.33
CA GLY A 66 -0.70 14.58 2.32
C GLY A 66 -0.32 15.04 0.92
N GLU A 67 0.70 15.89 0.86
CA GLU A 67 1.32 16.42 -0.37
C GLU A 67 2.72 15.83 -0.58
N ASP A 68 2.87 14.54 -0.28
CA ASP A 68 4.14 13.82 -0.39
C ASP A 68 4.10 12.76 -1.51
N PRO A 69 5.27 12.21 -1.93
CA PRO A 69 5.33 11.21 -2.99
C PRO A 69 4.55 9.92 -2.71
N ALA A 70 4.44 9.49 -1.44
CA ALA A 70 3.66 8.30 -1.10
C ALA A 70 2.16 8.57 -1.25
N SER A 71 1.71 9.75 -0.83
CA SER A 71 0.34 10.22 -1.08
C SER A 71 0.05 10.33 -2.59
N ALA A 72 0.98 10.82 -3.40
CA ALA A 72 0.83 10.89 -4.85
C ALA A 72 0.74 9.51 -5.52
N GLU A 73 1.57 8.55 -5.11
CA GLU A 73 1.53 7.18 -5.61
C GLU A 73 0.23 6.48 -5.20
N LEU A 74 -0.21 6.65 -3.94
CA LEU A 74 -1.45 6.05 -3.45
C LEU A 74 -2.69 6.54 -4.19
N ARG A 75 -2.72 7.82 -4.62
CA ARG A 75 -3.81 8.36 -5.47
C ARG A 75 -3.88 7.71 -6.85
N ARG A 76 -2.80 7.10 -7.31
CA ARG A 76 -2.67 6.53 -8.65
C ARG A 76 -3.01 5.03 -8.71
N LEU A 77 -3.04 4.37 -7.55
CA LEU A 77 -3.38 2.96 -7.37
C LEU A 77 -4.90 2.76 -7.30
#